data_AF-A0A2N6DDX2-F1
#
_entry.id   AF-A0A2N6DDX2-F1
#
_cell.length_a   1.000
_cell.length_b   1.000
_cell.length_c   1.000
_cell.angle_alpha   90.00
_cell.angle_beta   90.00
_cell.angle_gamma   90.00
#
_symmetry.space_group_name_H-M   'P 1'
#
loop_
_entity.id
_entity.type
_entity.pdbx_description
1 polymer ?
#
loop_
_entity_poly.entity_id
_entity_poly.type
_entity_poly.pdbx_seq_one_letter_code
_entity_poly.pdbx_strand_id
1 'polypeptide(L)'
;MKRIFYTGALTDYFTIDGDYFHYLKNVVRAKAGDVVGVLTSTHFAECEIEQMEKRSAEFKVINIRDVMKHGYQLKVYQCLLKREYMDFAVEKYTELGATEIVPVVSSRSLTELKDKTKQRYNDIAMKAILQSENEQMPVISDAIGISEITADMDSNIIFYERCEEGSSIKPALNMSMVIGPEGGFTDDEFKLLTEKGFQAVKPIQQILKAETASVVFTGYISILQENLEDV
;
A
#
# COMPACT_ATOMS: atom_id res chain seq x y z
N MET A 1 8.80 -8.86 16.51
CA MET A 1 10.11 -9.47 16.08
C MET A 1 10.72 -8.54 15.04
N LYS A 2 12.06 -8.40 14.95
CA LYS A 2 12.69 -7.59 13.87
C LYS A 2 12.40 -8.23 12.51
N ARG A 3 12.05 -7.45 11.48
CA ARG A 3 11.75 -7.96 10.13
C ARG A 3 12.68 -7.39 9.04
N ILE A 4 12.99 -8.19 8.03
CA ILE A 4 13.66 -7.78 6.78
C ILE A 4 12.90 -8.31 5.57
N PHE A 5 13.02 -7.62 4.44
CA PHE A 5 12.54 -8.13 3.15
C PHE A 5 13.69 -8.81 2.41
N TYR A 6 13.42 -9.89 1.69
CA TYR A 6 14.39 -10.62 0.89
C TYR A 6 13.75 -11.12 -0.40
N THR A 7 14.42 -10.94 -1.53
CA THR A 7 13.93 -11.37 -2.86
C THR A 7 14.56 -12.67 -3.34
N GLY A 8 15.57 -13.19 -2.63
CA GLY A 8 16.17 -14.48 -2.95
C GLY A 8 15.32 -15.65 -2.48
N ALA A 9 15.72 -16.85 -2.88
CA ALA A 9 15.07 -18.08 -2.44
C ALA A 9 15.38 -18.36 -0.97
N LEU A 10 14.36 -18.79 -0.23
CA LEU A 10 14.53 -19.32 1.12
C LEU A 10 14.80 -20.82 1.03
N THR A 11 16.00 -21.23 1.44
CA THR A 11 16.40 -22.62 1.70
C THR A 11 16.61 -22.80 3.20
N ASP A 12 16.77 -24.04 3.68
CA ASP A 12 17.02 -24.33 5.11
C ASP A 12 18.17 -23.48 5.69
N TYR A 13 19.16 -23.21 4.85
CA TYR A 13 20.25 -22.28 5.09
C TYR A 13 20.43 -21.35 3.90
N PHE A 14 20.59 -20.05 4.13
CA PHE A 14 20.80 -19.09 3.05
C PHE A 14 21.64 -17.90 3.52
N THR A 15 22.17 -17.15 2.55
CA THR A 15 23.02 -16.00 2.81
C THR A 15 22.38 -14.73 2.28
N ILE A 16 22.41 -13.68 3.09
CA ILE A 16 22.04 -12.33 2.68
C ILE A 16 23.30 -11.48 2.59
N ASP A 17 23.47 -10.77 1.47
CA ASP A 17 24.52 -9.80 1.24
C ASP A 17 23.94 -8.47 0.69
N GLY A 18 24.82 -7.59 0.20
CA GLY A 18 24.41 -6.36 -0.49
C GLY A 18 23.54 -5.42 0.34
N ASP A 19 22.52 -4.83 -0.31
CA ASP A 19 21.64 -3.82 0.30
C ASP A 19 20.81 -4.39 1.47
N TYR A 20 20.39 -5.65 1.38
CA TYR A 20 19.66 -6.32 2.46
C TYR A 20 20.54 -6.52 3.69
N PHE A 21 21.82 -6.90 3.52
CA PHE A 21 22.77 -6.98 4.62
C PHE A 21 23.04 -5.60 5.23
N HIS A 22 23.20 -4.56 4.40
CA HIS A 22 23.36 -3.20 4.89
C HIS A 22 22.17 -2.73 5.73
N TYR A 23 20.94 -3.05 5.30
CA TYR A 23 19.72 -2.77 6.04
C TYR A 23 19.68 -3.55 7.37
N LEU A 24 19.93 -4.87 7.33
CA LEU A 24 19.98 -5.75 8.50
C LEU A 24 20.96 -5.23 9.57
N LYS A 25 22.15 -4.82 9.15
CA LYS A 25 23.21 -4.38 10.06
C LYS A 25 23.02 -2.97 10.61
N ASN A 26 22.63 -2.02 9.76
CA ASN A 26 22.64 -0.60 10.14
C ASN A 26 21.29 -0.09 10.64
N VAL A 27 20.20 -0.60 10.05
CA VAL A 27 18.83 -0.18 10.38
C VAL A 27 18.24 -1.12 11.43
N VAL A 28 18.21 -2.41 11.12
CA VAL A 28 17.65 -3.44 12.04
C VAL A 28 18.61 -3.72 13.21
N ARG A 29 19.91 -3.48 13.01
CA ARG A 29 20.97 -3.68 14.01
C ARG A 29 20.92 -5.08 14.62
N ALA A 30 20.73 -6.08 13.76
CA ALA A 30 20.73 -7.47 14.17
C ALA A 30 22.16 -7.99 14.44
N LYS A 31 22.28 -9.05 15.21
CA LYS A 31 23.54 -9.73 15.55
C LYS A 31 23.41 -11.23 15.35
N ALA A 32 24.54 -11.94 15.30
CA ALA A 32 24.54 -13.40 15.37
C ALA A 32 23.82 -13.86 16.66
N GLY A 33 22.99 -14.88 16.53
CA GLY A 33 22.06 -15.39 17.54
C GLY A 33 20.71 -14.66 17.62
N ASP A 34 20.51 -13.54 16.92
CA ASP A 34 19.17 -12.92 16.84
C ASP A 34 18.27 -13.77 15.94
N VAL A 35 17.00 -13.93 16.35
CA VAL A 35 15.92 -14.43 15.48
C VAL A 35 15.22 -13.24 14.82
N VAL A 36 15.11 -13.28 13.49
CA VAL A 36 14.45 -12.25 12.69
C VAL A 36 13.41 -12.85 11.75
N GLY A 37 12.37 -12.08 11.46
CA GLY A 37 11.41 -12.40 10.41
C GLY A 37 11.96 -12.03 9.05
N VAL A 38 12.00 -12.98 8.13
CA VAL A 38 12.40 -12.78 6.73
C VAL A 38 11.14 -12.88 5.88
N LEU A 39 10.72 -11.73 5.35
CA LEU A 39 9.56 -11.62 4.48
C LEU A 39 10.01 -11.64 3.03
N THR A 40 9.35 -12.47 2.22
CA THR A 40 9.51 -12.51 0.77
C THR A 40 8.17 -12.15 0.12
N SER A 41 8.09 -12.23 -1.22
CA SER A 41 6.81 -12.03 -1.93
C SER A 41 5.76 -13.12 -1.67
N THR A 42 6.17 -14.27 -1.12
CA THR A 42 5.32 -15.48 -1.02
C THR A 42 5.33 -16.11 0.37
N HIS A 43 6.43 -15.97 1.10
CA HIS A 43 6.64 -16.61 2.40
C HIS A 43 7.08 -15.61 3.48
N PHE A 44 6.69 -15.90 4.71
CA PHE A 44 7.27 -15.35 5.93
C PHE A 44 8.02 -16.48 6.66
N ALA A 45 9.30 -16.25 6.96
CA ALA A 45 10.13 -17.20 7.68
C ALA A 45 10.70 -16.59 8.97
N GLU A 46 10.73 -17.37 10.04
CA GLU A 46 11.50 -17.06 11.23
C GLU A 46 12.90 -17.67 11.05
N CYS A 47 13.93 -16.85 11.08
CA CYS A 47 15.30 -17.28 10.82
C CYS A 47 16.23 -16.85 11.95
N GLU A 48 17.11 -17.76 12.37
CA GLU A 48 18.25 -17.44 13.24
C GLU A 48 19.42 -16.95 12.39
N ILE A 49 20.06 -15.86 12.81
CA ILE A 49 21.34 -15.42 12.24
C ILE A 49 22.44 -16.26 12.87
N GLU A 50 22.91 -17.30 12.20
CA GLU A 50 23.98 -18.15 12.73
C GLU A 50 25.32 -17.41 12.73
N GLN A 51 25.62 -16.67 11.66
CA GLN A 51 26.88 -15.96 11.50
C GLN A 51 26.68 -14.58 10.88
N MET A 52 27.43 -13.60 11.39
CA MET A 52 27.41 -12.22 10.91
C MET A 52 28.81 -11.84 10.44
N GLU A 53 29.01 -11.88 9.12
CA GLU A 53 30.28 -11.56 8.48
C GLU A 53 30.46 -10.06 8.23
N LYS A 54 31.59 -9.68 7.64
CA LYS A 54 31.86 -8.27 7.32
C LYS A 54 30.87 -7.69 6.30
N ARG A 55 30.40 -8.50 5.35
CA ARG A 55 29.57 -8.10 4.18
C ARG A 55 28.36 -9.00 3.92
N SER A 56 28.14 -10.01 4.75
CA SER A 56 27.05 -10.97 4.59
C SER A 56 26.60 -11.48 5.96
N ALA A 57 25.45 -12.14 5.99
CA ALA A 57 24.95 -12.86 7.14
C ALA A 57 24.40 -14.21 6.69
N GLU A 58 24.70 -15.25 7.45
CA GLU A 58 24.19 -16.60 7.24
C GLU A 58 22.99 -16.84 8.14
N PHE A 59 21.94 -17.39 7.54
CA PHE A 59 20.66 -17.62 8.18
C PHE A 59 20.33 -19.09 8.16
N LYS A 60 19.73 -19.56 9.25
CA LYS A 60 19.05 -20.85 9.33
C LYS A 60 17.55 -20.62 9.50
N VAL A 61 16.75 -21.24 8.64
CA VAL A 61 15.29 -21.19 8.74
C VAL A 61 14.84 -22.08 9.92
N ILE A 62 14.09 -21.48 10.86
CA ILE A 62 13.47 -22.18 11.98
C ILE A 62 12.06 -22.63 11.59
N ASN A 63 11.29 -21.70 11.03
CA ASN A 63 9.92 -21.93 10.60
C ASN A 63 9.66 -21.12 9.32
N ILE A 64 8.83 -21.67 8.44
CA ILE A 64 8.42 -21.00 7.21
C ILE A 64 6.94 -21.27 6.96
N ARG A 65 6.23 -20.23 6.54
CA ARG A 65 4.85 -20.31 6.09
C ARG A 65 4.60 -19.34 4.95
N ASP A 66 3.47 -19.52 4.27
CA ASP A 66 2.99 -18.53 3.32
C ASP A 66 2.72 -17.19 4.02
N VAL A 67 2.89 -16.10 3.27
CA VAL A 67 2.46 -14.77 3.73
C VAL A 67 0.97 -14.76 3.99
N MET A 68 0.56 -14.13 5.08
CA MET A 68 -0.85 -13.89 5.33
C MET A 68 -1.36 -12.85 4.35
N LYS A 69 -2.38 -13.21 3.58
CA LYS A 69 -3.09 -12.31 2.69
C LYS A 69 -4.38 -11.88 3.35
N HIS A 70 -4.80 -10.65 3.06
CA HIS A 70 -6.16 -10.19 3.31
C HIS A 70 -7.13 -11.06 2.50
N GLY A 71 -8.27 -11.41 3.10
CA GLY A 71 -9.43 -12.00 2.41
C GLY A 71 -10.25 -10.97 1.61
N TYR A 72 -9.85 -9.69 1.65
CA TYR A 72 -10.45 -8.57 0.95
C TYR A 72 -9.49 -8.00 -0.11
N GLN A 73 -10.06 -7.22 -1.04
CA GLN A 73 -9.31 -6.41 -2.00
C GLN A 73 -9.65 -4.93 -1.79
N LEU A 74 -8.62 -4.11 -1.60
CA LEU A 74 -8.74 -2.65 -1.53
C LEU A 74 -7.86 -2.00 -2.61
N LYS A 75 -8.49 -1.57 -3.70
CA LYS A 75 -7.85 -0.85 -4.79
C LYS A 75 -7.96 0.65 -4.60
N VAL A 76 -6.83 1.35 -4.54
CA VAL A 76 -6.78 2.80 -4.35
C VAL A 76 -6.31 3.50 -5.61
N TYR A 77 -7.19 4.28 -6.23
CA TYR A 77 -6.86 5.23 -7.28
C TYR A 77 -6.48 6.57 -6.64
N GLN A 78 -5.17 6.87 -6.60
CA GLN A 78 -4.66 8.12 -6.05
C GLN A 78 -4.25 9.06 -7.17
N CYS A 79 -4.96 10.18 -7.32
CA CYS A 79 -4.51 11.25 -8.21
C CYS A 79 -3.16 11.82 -7.76
N LEU A 80 -2.25 12.10 -8.69
CA LEU A 80 -0.89 12.48 -8.34
C LEU A 80 -0.82 13.75 -7.47
N LEU A 81 -0.18 13.61 -6.32
CA LEU A 81 0.10 14.71 -5.39
C LEU A 81 1.53 15.23 -5.56
N LYS A 82 1.85 16.33 -4.89
CA LYS A 82 3.24 16.69 -4.63
C LYS A 82 4.01 15.51 -4.05
N ARG A 83 5.29 15.41 -4.45
CA ARG A 83 6.14 14.25 -4.19
C ARG A 83 6.10 13.77 -2.73
N GLU A 84 6.24 14.68 -1.77
CA GLU A 84 6.25 14.34 -0.34
C GLU A 84 4.91 13.79 0.16
N TYR A 85 3.79 14.31 -0.36
CA TYR A 85 2.44 13.85 -0.02
C TYR A 85 2.10 12.53 -0.68
N MET A 86 2.58 12.31 -1.90
CA MET A 86 2.41 11.03 -2.58
C MET A 86 3.22 9.91 -1.90
N ASP A 87 4.41 10.21 -1.40
CA ASP A 87 5.22 9.25 -0.62
C ASP A 87 4.51 8.87 0.68
N PHE A 88 4.02 9.88 1.39
CA PHE A 88 3.25 9.70 2.60
C PHE A 88 1.97 8.88 2.33
N ALA A 89 1.23 9.18 1.26
CA ALA A 89 0.03 8.45 0.90
C ALA A 89 0.34 6.97 0.61
N VAL A 90 1.38 6.66 -0.17
CA VAL A 90 1.79 5.27 -0.47
C VAL A 90 2.17 4.51 0.81
N GLU A 91 2.92 5.14 1.70
CA GLU A 91 3.24 4.58 3.02
C GLU A 91 1.95 4.23 3.78
N LYS A 92 1.01 5.18 3.88
CA LYS A 92 -0.23 4.98 4.65
C LYS A 92 -1.22 4.02 4.01
N TYR A 93 -1.30 3.98 2.69
CA TYR A 93 -2.05 2.94 1.99
C TYR A 93 -1.52 1.55 2.31
N THR A 94 -0.20 1.40 2.35
CA THR A 94 0.43 0.12 2.67
C THR A 94 0.21 -0.29 4.13
N GLU A 95 0.36 0.66 5.06
CA GLU A 95 0.11 0.42 6.49
C GLU A 95 -1.34 0.03 6.77
N LEU A 96 -2.28 0.61 6.04
CA LEU A 96 -3.72 0.45 6.24
C LEU A 96 -4.33 -0.65 5.37
N GLY A 97 -3.54 -1.54 4.77
CA GLY A 97 -4.06 -2.74 4.10
C GLY A 97 -4.56 -2.54 2.67
N ALA A 98 -4.20 -1.45 1.99
CA ALA A 98 -4.45 -1.36 0.55
C ALA A 98 -3.76 -2.53 -0.16
N THR A 99 -4.48 -3.21 -1.06
CA THR A 99 -3.94 -4.34 -1.82
C THR A 99 -3.40 -3.93 -3.18
N GLU A 100 -3.89 -2.81 -3.71
CA GLU A 100 -3.41 -2.22 -4.96
C GLU A 100 -3.44 -0.70 -4.88
N ILE A 101 -2.38 -0.05 -5.38
CA ILE A 101 -2.27 1.41 -5.48
C ILE A 101 -2.03 1.78 -6.93
N VAL A 102 -2.96 2.55 -7.50
CA VAL A 102 -2.92 3.00 -8.89
C VAL A 102 -2.73 4.52 -8.91
N PRO A 103 -1.55 5.02 -9.29
CA PRO A 103 -1.36 6.45 -9.49
C PRO A 103 -2.16 6.96 -10.70
N VAL A 104 -2.82 8.10 -10.55
CA VAL A 104 -3.71 8.65 -11.59
C VAL A 104 -3.31 10.06 -11.98
N VAL A 105 -3.18 10.30 -13.28
CA VAL A 105 -3.03 11.64 -13.84
C VAL A 105 -4.42 12.24 -14.07
N SER A 106 -4.70 13.36 -13.41
CA SER A 106 -5.93 14.14 -13.58
C SER A 106 -5.61 15.57 -14.04
N SER A 107 -6.62 16.33 -14.43
CA SER A 107 -6.47 17.68 -14.97
C SER A 107 -5.80 18.66 -13.99
N ARG A 108 -5.94 18.42 -12.68
CA ARG A 108 -5.39 19.25 -11.60
C ARG A 108 -4.31 18.54 -10.78
N SER A 109 -3.83 17.39 -11.24
CA SER A 109 -2.69 16.70 -10.62
C SER A 109 -1.37 17.25 -11.16
N LEU A 110 -0.27 16.93 -10.49
CA LEU A 110 1.04 17.04 -11.13
C LEU A 110 1.10 16.09 -12.34
N THR A 111 1.68 16.54 -13.44
CA THR A 111 1.56 15.89 -14.75
C THR A 111 2.65 14.87 -15.06
N GLU A 112 3.74 14.79 -14.28
CA GLU A 112 4.90 13.98 -14.68
C GLU A 112 5.38 13.03 -13.58
N LEU A 113 5.24 11.74 -13.88
CA LEU A 113 5.98 10.68 -13.21
C LEU A 113 7.30 10.46 -13.93
N LYS A 114 8.39 10.57 -13.18
CA LYS A 114 9.72 10.21 -13.68
C LYS A 114 9.85 8.69 -13.80
N ASP A 115 10.76 8.23 -14.66
CA ASP A 115 11.03 6.81 -14.95
C ASP A 115 11.27 5.92 -13.71
N LYS A 116 11.68 6.51 -12.58
CA LYS A 116 11.99 5.78 -11.33
C LYS A 116 10.90 5.87 -10.26
N THR A 117 9.74 6.46 -10.58
CA THR A 117 8.73 6.73 -9.55
C THR A 117 8.10 5.44 -9.00
N LYS A 118 7.82 4.46 -9.87
CA LYS A 118 7.28 3.16 -9.46
C LYS A 118 8.22 2.40 -8.51
N GLN A 119 9.52 2.33 -8.86
CA GLN A 119 10.51 1.69 -7.99
C GLN A 119 10.54 2.34 -6.61
N ARG A 120 10.51 3.67 -6.57
CA ARG A 120 10.51 4.43 -5.33
C ARG A 120 9.27 4.15 -4.47
N TYR A 121 8.09 4.02 -5.06
CA TYR A 121 6.88 3.64 -4.33
C TYR A 121 6.98 2.21 -3.80
N ASN A 122 7.54 1.27 -4.58
CA ASN A 122 7.83 -0.07 -4.09
C ASN A 122 8.79 -0.04 -2.89
N ASP A 123 9.84 0.78 -2.93
CA ASP A 123 10.78 0.91 -1.81
C ASP A 123 10.10 1.49 -0.54
N ILE A 124 9.13 2.40 -0.70
CA ILE A 124 8.34 2.97 0.39
C ILE A 124 7.40 1.92 0.97
N ALA A 125 6.61 1.25 0.13
CA ALA A 125 5.69 0.20 0.57
C ALA A 125 6.45 -0.96 1.25
N MET A 126 7.63 -1.35 0.73
CA MET A 126 8.45 -2.39 1.36
C MET A 126 8.92 -1.99 2.77
N LYS A 127 9.22 -0.71 3.01
CA LYS A 127 9.55 -0.25 4.38
C LYS A 127 8.32 -0.22 5.27
N ALA A 128 7.18 0.20 4.72
CA ALA A 128 5.91 0.25 5.43
C ALA A 128 5.48 -1.14 5.92
N ILE A 129 5.49 -2.17 5.06
CA ILE A 129 5.10 -3.54 5.47
C ILE A 129 5.99 -4.08 6.60
N LEU A 130 7.30 -3.79 6.56
CA LEU A 130 8.23 -4.25 7.59
C LEU A 130 7.98 -3.58 8.94
N GLN A 131 7.44 -2.36 8.94
CA GLN A 131 7.14 -1.58 10.15
C GLN A 131 5.73 -1.83 10.67
N SER A 132 4.73 -2.00 9.80
CA SER A 132 3.33 -2.22 10.17
C SER A 132 3.02 -3.67 10.51
N GLU A 133 3.97 -4.58 10.29
CA GLU A 133 3.77 -6.02 10.39
C GLU A 133 2.75 -6.60 9.39
N ASN A 134 2.34 -5.81 8.38
CA ASN A 134 1.63 -6.32 7.22
C ASN A 134 2.55 -7.26 6.41
N GLU A 135 2.01 -8.33 5.87
CA GLU A 135 2.74 -9.32 5.06
C GLU A 135 2.34 -9.27 3.59
N GLN A 136 1.23 -8.61 3.28
CA GLN A 136 0.78 -8.40 1.92
C GLN A 136 1.33 -7.08 1.39
N MET A 137 2.26 -7.19 0.45
CA MET A 137 2.74 -6.04 -0.31
C MET A 137 1.65 -5.57 -1.29
N PRO A 138 1.27 -4.28 -1.31
CA PRO A 138 0.37 -3.77 -2.34
C PRO A 138 1.01 -3.88 -3.72
N VAL A 139 0.20 -4.19 -4.72
CA VAL A 139 0.60 -4.02 -6.11
C VAL A 139 0.59 -2.53 -6.44
N ILE A 140 1.72 -1.99 -6.87
CA ILE A 140 1.80 -0.60 -7.36
C ILE A 140 1.82 -0.63 -8.89
N SER A 141 0.75 -0.12 -9.49
CA SER A 141 0.53 -0.12 -10.94
C SER A 141 1.29 1.01 -11.63
N ASP A 142 1.43 0.91 -12.95
CA ASP A 142 1.84 2.07 -13.75
C ASP A 142 0.74 3.13 -13.70
N ALA A 143 1.13 4.37 -13.90
CA ALA A 143 0.15 5.44 -13.83
C ALA A 143 -0.69 5.51 -15.08
N ILE A 144 -1.96 5.82 -14.85
CA ILE A 144 -2.99 5.89 -15.87
C ILE A 144 -3.64 7.28 -15.87
N GLY A 145 -4.25 7.67 -16.98
CA GLY A 145 -5.13 8.83 -17.01
C GLY A 145 -6.43 8.57 -16.24
N ILE A 146 -7.07 9.63 -15.74
CA ILE A 146 -8.37 9.53 -15.05
C ILE A 146 -9.45 8.88 -15.94
N SER A 147 -9.35 9.01 -17.27
CA SER A 147 -10.22 8.36 -18.24
C SER A 147 -10.02 6.85 -18.36
N GLU A 148 -8.96 6.29 -17.79
CA GLU A 148 -8.66 4.85 -17.80
C GLU A 148 -9.12 4.15 -16.51
N ILE A 149 -9.52 4.89 -15.47
CA ILE A 149 -10.07 4.31 -14.24
C ILE A 149 -11.30 3.43 -14.56
N THR A 150 -11.43 2.28 -13.91
CA THR A 150 -12.56 1.36 -14.06
C THR A 150 -13.24 1.11 -12.72
N ALA A 151 -14.57 1.02 -12.71
CA ALA A 151 -15.35 0.58 -11.55
C ALA A 151 -15.59 -0.93 -11.66
N ASP A 152 -14.61 -1.73 -11.27
CA ASP A 152 -14.59 -3.19 -11.45
C ASP A 152 -14.72 -3.99 -10.15
N MET A 153 -15.00 -3.32 -9.04
CA MET A 153 -15.19 -3.93 -7.71
C MET A 153 -16.67 -3.99 -7.30
N ASP A 154 -16.96 -4.73 -6.23
CA ASP A 154 -18.31 -4.86 -5.68
C ASP A 154 -18.83 -3.54 -5.08
N SER A 155 -17.91 -2.67 -4.64
CA SER A 155 -18.19 -1.30 -4.18
C SER A 155 -17.11 -0.36 -4.72
N ASN A 156 -17.50 0.69 -5.46
CA ASN A 156 -16.58 1.63 -6.09
C ASN A 156 -16.91 3.05 -5.61
N ILE A 157 -15.98 3.71 -4.95
CA ILE A 157 -16.25 4.92 -4.19
C ILE A 157 -15.41 6.07 -4.71
N ILE A 158 -16.01 7.25 -4.86
CA ILE A 158 -15.28 8.50 -5.06
C ILE A 158 -15.55 9.41 -3.87
N PHE A 159 -14.48 9.79 -3.17
CA PHE A 159 -14.60 10.76 -2.10
C PHE A 159 -14.64 12.17 -2.69
N TYR A 160 -15.76 12.87 -2.51
CA TYR A 160 -16.01 14.15 -3.15
C TYR A 160 -16.61 15.17 -2.20
N GLU A 161 -15.97 16.34 -2.09
CA GLU A 161 -16.29 17.34 -1.07
C GLU A 161 -17.60 18.10 -1.32
N ARG A 162 -18.07 18.14 -2.57
CA ARG A 162 -19.31 18.84 -2.97
C ARG A 162 -20.53 17.92 -3.08
N CYS A 163 -20.41 16.67 -2.62
CA CYS A 163 -21.56 15.78 -2.51
C CYS A 163 -22.48 16.31 -1.39
N GLU A 164 -23.74 16.61 -1.73
CA GLU A 164 -24.74 17.15 -0.79
C GLU A 164 -25.38 16.05 0.08
N GLU A 165 -25.38 14.80 -0.38
CA GLU A 165 -25.97 13.66 0.33
C GLU A 165 -24.91 12.76 0.95
N GLY A 166 -25.05 12.50 2.26
CA GLY A 166 -24.25 11.51 2.97
C GLY A 166 -24.65 10.10 2.58
N SER A 167 -24.31 9.68 1.36
CA SER A 167 -24.54 8.31 0.91
C SER A 167 -23.75 7.35 1.79
N SER A 168 -24.41 6.38 2.41
CA SER A 168 -23.73 5.33 3.17
C SER A 168 -22.87 4.49 2.23
N ILE A 169 -21.62 4.22 2.63
CA ILE A 169 -20.77 3.27 1.94
C ILE A 169 -21.40 1.89 2.13
N LYS A 170 -21.64 1.16 1.04
CA LYS A 170 -22.00 -0.26 1.10
C LYS A 170 -20.71 -1.05 1.33
N PRO A 171 -20.54 -1.71 2.49
CA PRO A 171 -19.37 -2.54 2.73
C PRO A 171 -19.34 -3.73 1.77
N ALA A 172 -18.16 -4.07 1.28
CA ALA A 172 -17.91 -5.27 0.47
C ALA A 172 -16.47 -5.75 0.69
N LEU A 173 -16.19 -7.03 0.42
CA LEU A 173 -14.82 -7.56 0.47
C LEU A 173 -13.97 -6.97 -0.65
N ASN A 174 -14.51 -6.72 -1.85
CA ASN A 174 -13.76 -6.11 -2.94
C ASN A 174 -14.23 -4.68 -3.12
N MET A 175 -13.36 -3.72 -2.83
CA MET A 175 -13.66 -2.30 -2.94
C MET A 175 -12.59 -1.54 -3.71
N SER A 176 -13.03 -0.52 -4.45
CA SER A 176 -12.15 0.49 -5.00
C SER A 176 -12.52 1.88 -4.48
N MET A 177 -11.52 2.73 -4.31
CA MET A 177 -11.73 4.12 -3.96
C MET A 177 -10.87 5.08 -4.79
N VAL A 178 -11.40 6.26 -5.09
CA VAL A 178 -10.70 7.33 -5.80
C VAL A 178 -10.49 8.52 -4.87
N ILE A 179 -9.24 8.98 -4.79
CA ILE A 179 -8.85 10.17 -4.02
C ILE A 179 -8.24 11.19 -4.99
N GLY A 180 -8.80 12.41 -4.95
CA GLY A 180 -8.42 13.51 -5.83
C GLY A 180 -7.07 14.16 -5.48
N PRO A 181 -6.56 15.03 -6.36
CA PRO A 181 -5.34 15.80 -6.10
C PRO A 181 -5.63 16.98 -5.16
N GLU A 182 -4.61 17.79 -4.83
CA GLU A 182 -4.78 19.00 -4.01
C GLU A 182 -5.78 20.01 -4.62
N GLY A 183 -5.92 20.02 -5.95
CA GLY A 183 -6.88 20.86 -6.67
C GLY A 183 -8.31 20.30 -6.77
N GLY A 184 -8.56 19.12 -6.19
CA GLY A 184 -9.82 18.40 -6.31
C GLY A 184 -10.13 17.96 -7.76
N PHE A 185 -11.34 17.43 -7.95
CA PHE A 185 -11.84 17.06 -9.27
C PHE A 185 -12.51 18.25 -9.97
N THR A 186 -12.45 18.25 -11.30
CA THR A 186 -13.36 19.05 -12.12
C THR A 186 -14.75 18.42 -12.16
N ASP A 187 -15.76 19.20 -12.54
CA ASP A 187 -17.13 18.69 -12.66
C ASP A 187 -17.23 17.61 -13.76
N ASP A 188 -16.44 17.74 -14.84
CA ASP A 188 -16.36 16.75 -15.92
C ASP A 188 -15.72 15.43 -15.45
N GLU A 189 -14.65 15.49 -14.64
CA GLU A 189 -14.01 14.30 -14.08
C GLU A 189 -14.91 13.60 -13.06
N PHE A 190 -15.61 14.37 -12.22
CA PHE A 190 -16.59 13.83 -11.28
C PHE A 190 -17.72 13.13 -12.04
N LYS A 191 -18.28 13.78 -13.07
CA LYS A 191 -19.30 13.20 -13.94
C LYS A 191 -18.80 11.92 -14.63
N LEU A 192 -17.58 11.94 -15.17
CA LEU A 192 -16.97 10.76 -15.80
C LEU A 192 -16.88 9.56 -14.85
N LEU A 193 -16.42 9.77 -13.61
CA LEU A 193 -16.28 8.70 -12.64
C LEU A 193 -17.64 8.18 -12.16
N THR A 194 -18.61 9.07 -11.92
CA THR A 194 -19.97 8.65 -11.57
C THR A 194 -20.66 7.90 -12.70
N GLU A 195 -20.51 8.32 -13.96
CA GLU A 195 -21.03 7.58 -15.14
C GLU A 195 -20.39 6.21 -15.30
N LYS A 196 -19.14 6.04 -14.86
CA LYS A 196 -18.46 4.74 -14.81
C LYS A 196 -18.95 3.83 -13.68
N GLY A 197 -19.76 4.32 -12.75
CA GLY A 197 -20.31 3.55 -11.64
C GLY A 197 -19.64 3.78 -10.29
N PHE A 198 -18.84 4.84 -10.13
CA PHE A 198 -18.36 5.24 -8.80
C PHE A 198 -19.46 5.97 -8.02
N GLN A 199 -19.71 5.53 -6.80
CA GLN A 199 -20.61 6.18 -5.86
C GLN A 199 -19.91 7.32 -5.15
N ALA A 200 -20.46 8.53 -5.26
CA ALA A 200 -19.94 9.69 -4.54
C ALA A 200 -20.28 9.61 -3.05
N VAL A 201 -19.27 9.81 -2.19
CA VAL A 201 -19.44 9.77 -0.74
C VAL A 201 -18.67 10.90 -0.07
N LYS A 202 -19.28 11.48 0.96
CA LYS A 202 -18.67 12.47 1.84
C LYS A 202 -18.87 12.06 3.30
N PRO A 203 -18.00 11.19 3.86
CA PRO A 203 -18.19 10.68 5.22
C PRO A 203 -17.82 11.74 6.27
N ILE A 204 -17.05 12.76 5.90
CA ILE A 204 -16.57 13.84 6.77
C ILE A 204 -17.02 15.19 6.19
N GLN A 205 -17.59 16.05 7.03
CA GLN A 205 -18.15 17.33 6.61
C GLN A 205 -17.07 18.34 6.18
N GLN A 206 -15.92 18.33 6.86
CA GLN A 206 -14.79 19.19 6.56
C GLN A 206 -14.05 18.73 5.31
N ILE A 207 -13.53 19.69 4.56
CA ILE A 207 -12.61 19.44 3.45
C ILE A 207 -11.27 19.01 4.06
N LEU A 208 -10.86 17.78 3.77
CA LEU A 208 -9.54 17.27 4.15
C LEU A 208 -8.52 17.59 3.07
N LYS A 209 -7.26 17.80 3.47
CA LYS A 209 -6.16 17.76 2.52
C LYS A 209 -6.03 16.35 1.94
N ALA A 210 -5.54 16.24 0.71
CA ALA A 210 -5.44 14.96 0.00
C ALA A 210 -4.67 13.90 0.81
N GLU A 211 -3.52 14.25 1.39
CA GLU A 211 -2.73 13.35 2.23
C GLU A 211 -3.44 12.92 3.51
N THR A 212 -4.33 13.77 4.06
CA THR A 212 -5.15 13.42 5.23
C THR A 212 -6.30 12.51 4.83
N ALA A 213 -6.95 12.79 3.69
CA ALA A 213 -7.98 11.94 3.11
C ALA A 213 -7.44 10.53 2.82
N SER A 214 -6.21 10.42 2.31
CA SER A 214 -5.51 9.14 2.12
C SER A 214 -5.52 8.28 3.39
N VAL A 215 -5.17 8.86 4.54
CA VAL A 215 -5.14 8.11 5.80
C VAL A 215 -6.55 7.76 6.27
N VAL A 216 -7.41 8.78 6.36
CA VAL A 216 -8.71 8.65 7.04
C VAL A 216 -9.64 7.73 6.25
N PHE A 217 -9.68 7.88 4.93
CA PHE A 217 -10.59 7.09 4.10
C PHE A 217 -10.10 5.66 3.89
N THR A 218 -8.80 5.43 3.75
CA THR A 218 -8.28 4.05 3.73
C THR A 218 -8.59 3.35 5.03
N GLY A 219 -8.27 3.97 6.18
CA GLY A 219 -8.56 3.36 7.48
C GLY A 219 -10.04 3.09 7.69
N TYR A 220 -10.92 3.99 7.26
CA TYR A 220 -12.36 3.77 7.33
C TYR A 220 -12.81 2.58 6.49
N ILE A 221 -12.31 2.48 5.25
CA ILE A 221 -12.63 1.38 4.34
C ILE A 221 -12.07 0.04 4.85
N SER A 222 -10.84 0.01 5.33
CA SER A 222 -10.22 -1.21 5.86
C SER A 222 -10.97 -1.75 7.07
N ILE A 223 -11.42 -0.88 7.99
CA ILE A 223 -12.28 -1.29 9.12
C ILE A 223 -13.58 -1.92 8.62
N LEU A 224 -14.20 -1.37 7.56
CA LEU A 224 -15.42 -1.95 7.00
C LEU A 224 -15.16 -3.34 6.38
N GLN A 225 -13.99 -3.57 5.79
CA GLN A 225 -13.63 -4.86 5.18
C GLN A 225 -13.26 -5.91 6.22
N GLU A 226 -12.46 -5.54 7.23
CA GLU A 226 -12.07 -6.45 8.33
C GLU A 226 -13.31 -6.97 9.08
N ASN A 227 -14.29 -6.10 9.34
CA ASN A 227 -15.56 -6.52 9.95
C ASN A 227 -16.39 -7.49 9.09
N LEU A 228 -16.13 -7.58 7.77
CA LEU A 228 -16.77 -8.55 6.88
C LEU A 228 -15.98 -9.86 6.77
N GLU A 229 -14.66 -9.83 6.98
CA GLU A 229 -13.82 -11.04 7.00
C GLU A 229 -14.03 -11.88 8.27
N ASP A 230 -14.30 -11.22 9.39
CA ASP A 230 -14.53 -11.86 10.69
C ASP A 230 -15.90 -12.58 10.81
N VAL A 231 -16.71 -12.57 9.74
CA VAL A 231 -18.07 -13.16 9.66
C VAL A 231 -18.10 -14.37 8.74
#